data_AF-A0A3L7SWB1-F1
#
_entry.id   AF-A0A3L7SWB1-F1
#
_cell.length_a   1.000
_cell.length_b   1.000
_cell.length_c   1.000
_cell.angle_alpha   90.00
_cell.angle_beta   90.00
_cell.angle_gamma   90.00
#
_symmetry.space_group_name_H-M   'P 1'
#
loop_
_entity.id
_entity.type
_entity.pdbx_description
1 polymer ?
#
loop_
_entity_poly.entity_id
_entity_poly.type
_entity_poly.pdbx_seq_one_letter_code
_entity_poly.pdbx_strand_id
1 'polypeptide(L)'
;SNGRPDSCEYDCNGNGLPDSYEIAQGLALDCNANAKIDSCDIAQAIAPDCNNNGIPDSCDIASGFAPDCNANSRPDSCDIASGFATDIDANSVPDSCQTDCNGNSLPDSYEIAQNPAKDCNSNAALDSCEIAANPALDCNSSGVIDSCEAAQTGADCNNNGTLDSCEIAGGAQDKDADGVIDECEYGRGDFNLDGQISAADLAELLSLWGFINPPYGDLNHDNIVAGADLAMLLSNWGPY
;
A
#
# COMPACT_ATOMS: atom_id res chain seq x y z
N SER A 1 32.71 -29.21 41.84
CA SER A 1 32.36 -30.63 42.02
C SER A 1 31.19 -30.71 42.99
N ASN A 2 30.07 -31.24 42.51
CA ASN A 2 28.80 -31.46 43.24
C ASN A 2 28.76 -32.82 44.00
N GLY A 3 29.87 -33.58 43.99
CA GLY A 3 29.98 -34.87 44.69
C GLY A 3 29.45 -36.08 43.92
N ARG A 4 28.99 -35.92 42.66
CA ARG A 4 28.62 -37.03 41.77
C ARG A 4 29.75 -37.27 40.75
N PRO A 5 30.15 -38.52 40.48
CA PRO A 5 31.12 -38.81 39.41
C PRO A 5 30.52 -38.47 38.04
N ASP A 6 31.27 -37.73 37.21
CA ASP A 6 30.86 -37.31 35.86
C ASP A 6 30.36 -38.49 35.00
N SER A 7 30.90 -39.71 35.22
CA SER A 7 30.47 -40.96 34.57
C SER A 7 29.03 -41.41 34.86
N CYS A 8 28.35 -40.76 35.81
CA CYS A 8 26.96 -41.06 36.18
C CYS A 8 26.03 -39.86 35.97
N GLU A 9 26.54 -38.77 35.39
CA GLU A 9 25.72 -37.63 34.98
C GLU A 9 25.15 -37.87 33.57
N TYR A 10 24.01 -37.25 33.28
CA TYR A 10 23.35 -37.43 32.00
C TYR A 10 24.09 -36.57 30.96
N ASP A 11 24.63 -37.25 29.94
CA ASP A 11 25.29 -36.68 28.76
C ASP A 11 24.56 -37.28 27.55
N CYS A 12 23.63 -36.50 26.99
CA CYS A 12 22.75 -36.99 25.94
C CYS A 12 23.36 -36.85 24.55
N ASN A 13 24.27 -35.89 24.34
CA ASN A 13 24.94 -35.64 23.06
C ASN A 13 26.24 -36.45 22.89
N GLY A 14 26.72 -37.09 23.96
CA GLY A 14 27.89 -37.97 23.98
C GLY A 14 29.22 -37.26 23.84
N ASN A 15 29.30 -35.96 24.19
CA ASN A 15 30.51 -35.16 24.03
C ASN A 15 31.48 -35.25 25.23
N GLY A 16 31.09 -35.97 26.30
CA GLY A 16 31.90 -36.17 27.50
C GLY A 16 31.78 -35.05 28.54
N LEU A 17 30.89 -34.07 28.33
CA LEU A 17 30.46 -33.08 29.32
C LEU A 17 29.02 -33.40 29.75
N PRO A 18 28.70 -33.34 31.05
CA PRO A 18 27.32 -33.48 31.51
C PRO A 18 26.43 -32.33 31.02
N ASP A 19 25.21 -32.62 30.56
CA ASP A 19 24.27 -31.62 30.02
C ASP A 19 24.05 -30.45 31.01
N SER A 20 23.93 -30.76 32.31
CA SER A 20 23.73 -29.76 33.36
C SER A 20 24.90 -28.77 33.49
N TYR A 21 26.11 -29.21 33.18
CA TYR A 21 27.28 -28.35 33.13
C TYR A 21 27.26 -27.48 31.88
N GLU A 22 26.88 -28.05 30.73
CA GLU A 22 26.79 -27.31 29.47
C GLU A 22 25.78 -26.16 29.55
N ILE A 23 24.59 -26.42 30.09
CA ILE A 23 23.56 -25.40 30.33
C ILE A 23 24.10 -24.31 31.28
N ALA A 24 24.71 -24.70 32.41
CA ALA A 24 25.20 -23.75 33.41
C ALA A 24 26.37 -22.88 32.93
N GLN A 25 27.18 -23.38 31.99
CA GLN A 25 28.28 -22.64 31.38
C GLN A 25 27.87 -21.91 30.09
N GLY A 26 26.62 -22.06 29.62
CA GLY A 26 26.16 -21.52 28.34
C GLY A 26 26.86 -22.14 27.13
N LEU A 27 27.33 -23.38 27.25
CA LEU A 27 27.95 -24.16 26.18
C LEU A 27 26.91 -24.85 25.28
N ALA A 28 25.71 -25.07 25.80
CA ALA A 28 24.57 -25.59 25.07
C ALA A 28 23.31 -24.75 25.38
N LEU A 29 22.41 -24.67 24.42
CA LEU A 29 21.13 -23.99 24.55
C LEU A 29 20.11 -24.94 25.22
N ASP A 30 19.31 -24.39 26.14
CA ASP A 30 18.10 -24.99 26.73
C ASP A 30 17.04 -23.88 26.70
N CYS A 31 16.46 -23.66 25.53
CA CYS A 31 15.61 -22.50 25.26
C CYS A 31 14.26 -22.60 25.99
N ASN A 32 13.76 -23.82 26.20
CA ASN A 32 12.48 -24.10 26.86
C ASN A 32 12.62 -24.28 28.38
N ALA A 33 13.85 -24.20 28.91
CA ALA A 33 14.22 -24.32 30.32
C ALA A 33 13.73 -25.62 30.98
N ASN A 34 13.69 -26.73 30.23
CA ASN A 34 13.25 -28.03 30.74
C ASN A 34 14.38 -28.87 31.36
N ALA A 35 15.60 -28.31 31.46
CA ALA A 35 16.83 -28.94 31.94
C ALA A 35 17.40 -30.04 31.01
N LYS A 36 17.01 -30.05 29.74
CA LYS A 36 17.66 -30.77 28.65
C LYS A 36 18.11 -29.78 27.61
N ILE A 37 19.27 -30.05 27.02
CA ILE A 37 19.77 -29.22 25.92
C ILE A 37 18.92 -29.44 24.66
N ASP A 38 18.72 -28.38 23.90
CA ASP A 38 17.92 -28.32 22.67
C ASP A 38 18.30 -29.44 21.69
N SER A 39 19.59 -29.67 21.48
CA SER A 39 20.08 -30.72 20.58
C SER A 39 19.58 -32.12 20.96
N CYS A 40 19.33 -32.36 22.24
CA CYS A 40 18.83 -33.64 22.73
C CYS A 40 17.32 -33.72 22.72
N ASP A 41 16.63 -32.61 22.94
CA ASP A 41 15.19 -32.54 22.72
C ASP A 41 14.84 -32.84 21.26
N ILE A 42 15.64 -32.32 20.32
CA ILE A 42 15.51 -32.60 18.88
C ILE A 42 15.87 -34.07 18.58
N ALA A 43 17.03 -34.55 19.02
CA ALA A 43 17.49 -35.92 18.73
C ALA A 43 16.56 -37.01 19.30
N GLN A 44 15.86 -36.72 20.39
CA GLN A 44 14.90 -37.62 21.03
C GLN A 44 13.46 -37.44 20.51
N ALA A 45 13.25 -36.56 19.52
CA ALA A 45 11.93 -36.18 19.00
C ALA A 45 10.95 -35.70 20.09
N ILE A 46 11.49 -35.05 21.13
CA ILE A 46 10.71 -34.40 22.20
C ILE A 46 10.26 -33.02 21.71
N ALA A 47 11.11 -32.31 20.99
CA ALA A 47 10.79 -31.05 20.35
C ALA A 47 11.07 -31.15 18.84
N PRO A 48 10.12 -30.72 17.99
CA PRO A 48 10.33 -30.70 16.54
C PRO A 48 11.33 -29.58 16.17
N ASP A 49 12.16 -29.84 15.16
CA ASP A 49 13.02 -28.88 14.47
C ASP A 49 12.82 -29.14 12.98
N CYS A 50 11.85 -28.46 12.39
CA CYS A 50 11.41 -28.73 11.03
C CYS A 50 12.33 -28.08 9.99
N ASN A 51 13.03 -26.99 10.34
CA ASN A 51 13.96 -26.28 9.46
C ASN A 51 15.41 -26.80 9.59
N ASN A 52 15.66 -27.71 10.53
CA ASN A 52 16.94 -28.34 10.85
C ASN A 52 18.05 -27.33 11.20
N ASN A 53 17.70 -26.23 11.88
CA ASN A 53 18.67 -25.21 12.31
C ASN A 53 19.31 -25.51 13.68
N GLY A 54 18.86 -26.59 14.35
CA GLY A 54 19.35 -27.01 15.67
C GLY A 54 18.68 -26.30 16.85
N ILE A 55 17.63 -25.50 16.60
CA ILE A 55 16.79 -24.84 17.59
C ILE A 55 15.38 -25.43 17.46
N PRO A 56 14.73 -25.84 18.56
CA PRO A 56 13.37 -26.31 18.53
C PRO A 56 12.41 -25.26 17.93
N ASP A 57 11.42 -25.73 17.17
CA ASP A 57 10.36 -24.91 16.54
C ASP A 57 9.72 -23.92 17.53
N SER A 58 9.39 -24.39 18.73
CA SER A 58 8.78 -23.57 19.78
C SER A 58 9.69 -22.43 20.25
N CYS A 59 11.00 -22.62 20.18
CA CYS A 59 12.00 -21.64 20.56
C CYS A 59 12.32 -20.66 19.44
N ASP A 60 12.34 -21.14 18.20
CA ASP A 60 12.37 -20.28 17.02
C ASP A 60 11.19 -19.31 17.00
N ILE A 61 9.99 -19.78 17.34
CA ILE A 61 8.78 -18.94 17.45
C ILE A 61 8.88 -17.98 18.65
N ALA A 62 9.23 -18.48 19.84
CA ALA A 62 9.28 -17.67 21.06
C ALA A 62 10.34 -16.55 20.99
N SER A 63 11.42 -16.77 20.25
CA SER A 63 12.48 -15.78 20.01
C SER A 63 12.14 -14.78 18.90
N GLY A 64 11.06 -15.01 18.14
CA GLY A 64 10.65 -14.20 16.99
C GLY A 64 11.50 -14.42 15.74
N PHE A 65 12.36 -15.45 15.71
CA PHE A 65 13.13 -15.82 14.52
C PHE A 65 12.29 -16.60 13.51
N ALA A 66 11.22 -17.27 13.94
CA ALA A 66 10.23 -17.90 13.08
C ALA A 66 8.83 -17.29 13.31
N PRO A 67 8.20 -16.74 12.26
CA PRO A 67 6.78 -16.42 12.30
C PRO A 67 5.93 -17.69 12.48
N ASP A 68 4.86 -17.57 13.28
CA ASP A 68 3.79 -18.56 13.43
C ASP A 68 2.47 -17.78 13.48
N CYS A 69 1.93 -17.50 12.30
CA CYS A 69 0.79 -16.62 12.16
C CYS A 69 -0.55 -17.30 12.52
N ASN A 70 -0.63 -18.63 12.38
CA ASN A 70 -1.82 -19.41 12.72
C ASN A 70 -1.81 -19.91 14.18
N ALA A 71 -0.73 -19.63 14.91
CA ALA A 71 -0.49 -19.98 16.30
C ALA A 71 -0.59 -21.48 16.61
N ASN A 72 -0.20 -22.35 15.67
CA ASN A 72 -0.22 -23.80 15.84
C ASN A 72 1.07 -24.37 16.48
N SER A 73 1.99 -23.49 16.91
CA SER A 73 3.31 -23.85 17.48
C SER A 73 4.27 -24.48 16.49
N ARG A 74 4.07 -24.23 15.20
CA ARG A 74 4.94 -24.66 14.11
C ARG A 74 5.26 -23.46 13.21
N PRO A 75 6.54 -23.24 12.85
CA PRO A 75 6.92 -22.16 11.97
C PRO A 75 6.15 -22.17 10.65
N ASP A 76 5.78 -20.99 10.18
CA ASP A 76 5.13 -20.75 8.90
C ASP A 76 5.87 -21.45 7.73
N SER A 77 7.20 -21.35 7.73
CA SER A 77 8.08 -21.99 6.74
C SER A 77 7.91 -23.51 6.68
N CYS A 78 7.59 -24.13 7.82
CA CYS A 78 7.38 -25.56 7.92
C CYS A 78 5.96 -25.97 7.57
N ASP A 79 4.99 -25.13 7.87
CA ASP A 79 3.63 -25.30 7.38
C ASP A 79 3.59 -25.27 5.85
N ILE A 80 4.29 -24.31 5.23
CA ILE A 80 4.45 -24.25 3.76
C ILE A 80 5.17 -25.50 3.24
N ALA A 81 6.33 -25.86 3.81
CA ALA A 81 7.13 -26.99 3.33
C ALA A 81 6.39 -28.34 3.41
N SER A 82 5.44 -28.48 4.34
CA SER A 82 4.61 -29.69 4.48
C SER A 82 3.31 -29.67 3.69
N GLY A 83 2.98 -28.56 3.03
CA GLY A 83 1.70 -28.36 2.35
C GLY A 83 0.51 -28.19 3.30
N PHE A 84 0.76 -27.85 4.57
CA PHE A 84 -0.29 -27.48 5.53
C PHE A 84 -0.79 -26.05 5.26
N ALA A 85 0.10 -25.16 4.80
CA ALA A 85 -0.20 -23.82 4.35
C ALA A 85 0.02 -23.67 2.85
N THR A 86 -0.78 -22.83 2.21
CA THR A 86 -0.55 -22.38 0.83
C THR A 86 0.32 -21.12 0.83
N ASP A 87 1.19 -20.98 -0.16
CA ASP A 87 2.05 -19.82 -0.41
C ASP A 87 2.11 -19.64 -1.93
N ILE A 88 1.12 -18.94 -2.48
CA ILE A 88 0.92 -18.87 -3.94
C ILE A 88 1.94 -17.98 -4.64
N ASP A 89 2.45 -16.96 -3.94
CA ASP A 89 3.44 -16.01 -4.45
C ASP A 89 4.88 -16.38 -4.07
N ALA A 90 5.06 -17.47 -3.32
CA ALA A 90 6.33 -18.04 -2.89
C ALA A 90 7.18 -17.03 -2.10
N ASN A 91 6.53 -16.19 -1.29
CA ASN A 91 7.19 -15.15 -0.51
C ASN A 91 7.59 -15.61 0.91
N SER A 92 7.42 -16.90 1.22
CA SER A 92 7.67 -17.53 2.54
C SER A 92 6.72 -17.11 3.65
N VAL A 93 5.60 -16.45 3.32
CA VAL A 93 4.50 -16.12 4.23
C VAL A 93 3.25 -16.86 3.75
N PRO A 94 2.61 -17.69 4.60
CA PRO A 94 1.36 -18.36 4.26
C PRO A 94 0.30 -17.39 3.76
N ASP A 95 -0.45 -17.75 2.72
CA ASP A 95 -1.50 -16.91 2.13
C ASP A 95 -2.50 -16.43 3.21
N SER A 96 -2.85 -17.32 4.15
CA SER A 96 -3.74 -17.03 5.28
C SER A 96 -3.25 -15.94 6.24
N CYS A 97 -1.99 -15.56 6.12
CA CYS A 97 -1.29 -14.63 6.98
C CYS A 97 -0.88 -13.36 6.24
N GLN A 98 -1.16 -13.32 4.94
CA GLN A 98 -1.09 -12.14 4.12
C GLN A 98 -2.41 -11.37 4.20
N THR A 99 -2.39 -10.13 3.73
CA THR A 99 -3.61 -9.32 3.68
C THR A 99 -4.49 -9.82 2.54
N ASP A 100 -5.75 -10.10 2.84
CA ASP A 100 -6.80 -10.45 1.88
C ASP A 100 -8.04 -9.61 2.21
N CYS A 101 -8.05 -8.38 1.69
CA CYS A 101 -9.09 -7.41 2.04
C CYS A 101 -10.44 -7.73 1.38
N ASN A 102 -10.44 -8.48 0.28
CA ASN A 102 -11.65 -8.83 -0.47
C ASN A 102 -12.21 -10.23 -0.13
N GLY A 103 -11.48 -11.02 0.66
CA GLY A 103 -11.89 -12.32 1.19
C GLY A 103 -11.92 -13.45 0.16
N ASN A 104 -11.15 -13.35 -0.93
CA ASN A 104 -11.14 -14.35 -2.00
C ASN A 104 -10.10 -15.47 -1.81
N SER A 105 -9.37 -15.46 -0.68
CA SER A 105 -8.29 -16.39 -0.35
C SER A 105 -7.04 -16.26 -1.23
N LEU A 106 -6.86 -15.13 -1.91
CA LEU A 106 -5.63 -14.73 -2.58
C LEU A 106 -5.06 -13.52 -1.84
N PRO A 107 -3.74 -13.49 -1.58
CA PRO A 107 -3.11 -12.29 -1.04
C PRO A 107 -3.25 -11.08 -1.96
N ASP A 108 -3.51 -9.90 -1.39
CA ASP A 108 -3.59 -8.63 -2.11
C ASP A 108 -2.30 -8.37 -2.92
N SER A 109 -1.14 -8.65 -2.31
CA SER A 109 0.19 -8.57 -2.94
C SER A 109 0.29 -9.42 -4.21
N TYR A 110 -0.24 -10.65 -4.16
CA TYR A 110 -0.28 -11.54 -5.31
C TYR A 110 -1.20 -11.00 -6.41
N GLU A 111 -2.37 -10.50 -6.04
CA GLU A 111 -3.32 -9.93 -7.00
C GLU A 111 -2.75 -8.72 -7.74
N ILE A 112 -2.07 -7.82 -7.03
CA ILE A 112 -1.39 -6.65 -7.59
C ILE A 112 -0.25 -7.08 -8.51
N ALA A 113 0.53 -8.09 -8.13
CA ALA A 113 1.60 -8.61 -8.96
C ALA A 113 1.08 -9.24 -10.27
N GLN A 114 -0.09 -9.89 -10.25
CA GLN A 114 -0.73 -10.45 -11.45
C GLN A 114 -1.37 -9.37 -12.33
N ASN A 115 -1.94 -8.33 -11.73
CA ASN A 115 -2.54 -7.22 -12.44
C ASN A 115 -2.25 -5.89 -11.73
N PRO A 116 -1.18 -5.18 -12.13
CA PRO A 116 -0.83 -3.87 -11.56
C PRO A 116 -1.92 -2.81 -11.73
N ALA A 117 -2.86 -3.00 -12.66
CA ALA A 117 -3.99 -2.08 -12.81
C ALA A 117 -5.03 -2.17 -11.67
N LYS A 118 -4.87 -3.11 -10.73
CA LYS A 118 -5.63 -3.17 -9.47
C LYS A 118 -5.03 -2.34 -8.33
N ASP A 119 -3.86 -1.73 -8.57
CA ASP A 119 -3.17 -0.78 -7.69
C ASP A 119 -2.70 0.38 -8.57
N CYS A 120 -3.66 1.10 -9.13
CA CYS A 120 -3.41 2.10 -10.16
C CYS A 120 -2.60 3.30 -9.63
N ASN A 121 -2.70 3.58 -8.33
CA ASN A 121 -1.92 4.62 -7.65
C ASN A 121 -0.57 4.12 -7.09
N SER A 122 -0.29 2.81 -7.20
CA SER A 122 0.94 2.15 -6.77
C SER A 122 1.26 2.31 -5.27
N ASN A 123 0.24 2.32 -4.42
CA ASN A 123 0.37 2.45 -2.97
C ASN A 123 0.40 1.10 -2.22
N ALA A 124 0.38 -0.02 -2.96
CA ALA A 124 0.36 -1.39 -2.47
C ALA A 124 -0.94 -1.82 -1.76
N ALA A 125 -2.03 -1.08 -1.93
CA ALA A 125 -3.38 -1.51 -1.60
C ALA A 125 -4.16 -1.84 -2.88
N LEU A 126 -5.07 -2.79 -2.80
CA LEU A 126 -6.00 -3.02 -3.90
C LEU A 126 -7.00 -1.87 -3.98
N ASP A 127 -7.19 -1.32 -5.18
CA ASP A 127 -8.12 -0.21 -5.43
C ASP A 127 -9.53 -0.53 -4.90
N SER A 128 -10.00 -1.78 -5.10
CA SER A 128 -11.30 -2.24 -4.62
C SER A 128 -11.45 -2.18 -3.10
N CYS A 129 -10.35 -2.33 -2.37
CA CYS A 129 -10.32 -2.29 -0.92
C CYS A 129 -10.16 -0.88 -0.39
N GLU A 130 -9.46 -0.02 -1.11
CA GLU A 130 -9.47 1.43 -0.85
C GLU A 130 -10.88 2.01 -1.00
N ILE A 131 -11.58 1.67 -2.08
CA ILE A 131 -12.97 2.08 -2.30
C ILE A 131 -13.90 1.51 -1.21
N ALA A 132 -13.72 0.26 -0.80
CA ALA A 132 -14.50 -0.33 0.28
C ALA A 132 -14.26 0.39 1.62
N ALA A 133 -13.03 0.83 1.90
CA ALA A 133 -12.68 1.58 3.10
C ALA A 133 -13.16 3.05 3.04
N ASN A 134 -13.11 3.67 1.87
CA ASN A 134 -13.53 5.03 1.62
C ASN A 134 -14.28 5.15 0.28
N PRO A 135 -15.62 5.01 0.28
CA PRO A 135 -16.43 5.13 -0.93
C PRO A 135 -16.35 6.49 -1.61
N ALA A 136 -15.84 7.53 -0.94
CA ALA A 136 -15.64 8.84 -1.55
C ALA A 136 -14.48 8.88 -2.55
N LEU A 137 -13.66 7.83 -2.62
CA LEU A 137 -12.61 7.67 -3.64
C LEU A 137 -13.16 7.23 -5.01
N ASP A 138 -14.43 6.84 -5.09
CA ASP A 138 -15.14 6.44 -6.32
C ASP A 138 -16.49 7.16 -6.32
N CYS A 139 -16.46 8.47 -6.56
CA CYS A 139 -17.65 9.31 -6.40
C CYS A 139 -18.76 8.93 -7.40
N ASN A 140 -18.35 8.45 -8.58
CA ASN A 140 -19.22 8.16 -9.71
C ASN A 140 -19.66 6.68 -9.73
N SER A 141 -19.17 5.86 -8.79
CA SER A 141 -19.44 4.43 -8.66
C SER A 141 -19.05 3.61 -9.90
N SER A 142 -17.95 3.98 -10.57
CA SER A 142 -17.39 3.26 -11.72
C SER A 142 -16.70 1.96 -11.29
N GLY A 143 -16.28 1.87 -10.03
CA GLY A 143 -15.42 0.80 -9.51
C GLY A 143 -13.93 1.07 -9.72
N VAL A 144 -13.54 2.28 -10.16
CA VAL A 144 -12.17 2.75 -10.29
C VAL A 144 -12.00 3.98 -9.39
N ILE A 145 -10.84 4.14 -8.76
CA ILE A 145 -10.57 5.33 -7.95
C ILE A 145 -10.52 6.57 -8.84
N ASP A 146 -11.14 7.67 -8.40
CA ASP A 146 -11.22 8.95 -9.11
C ASP A 146 -9.83 9.42 -9.59
N SER A 147 -8.80 9.35 -8.74
CA SER A 147 -7.42 9.73 -9.10
C SER A 147 -6.82 8.87 -10.23
N CYS A 148 -7.30 7.64 -10.40
CA CYS A 148 -6.86 6.75 -11.45
C CYS A 148 -7.64 6.95 -12.76
N GLU A 149 -8.91 7.32 -12.68
CA GLU A 149 -9.69 7.77 -13.83
C GLU A 149 -9.15 9.12 -14.35
N ALA A 150 -8.82 10.04 -13.45
CA ALA A 150 -8.25 11.35 -13.72
C ALA A 150 -6.98 11.26 -14.57
N ALA A 151 -6.07 10.36 -14.19
CA ALA A 151 -4.81 10.13 -14.90
C ALA A 151 -4.98 9.57 -16.34
N GLN A 152 -6.16 9.06 -16.70
CA GLN A 152 -6.41 8.35 -17.95
C GLN A 152 -7.34 9.07 -18.93
N THR A 153 -8.22 9.94 -18.44
CA THR A 153 -9.38 10.41 -19.23
C THR A 153 -9.39 11.91 -19.49
N GLY A 154 -8.53 12.70 -18.85
CA GLY A 154 -8.57 14.16 -18.95
C GLY A 154 -9.82 14.77 -18.32
N ALA A 155 -10.55 13.99 -17.50
CA ALA A 155 -11.74 14.39 -16.75
C ALA A 155 -11.42 15.00 -15.37
N ASP A 156 -10.16 15.39 -15.18
CA ASP A 156 -9.66 16.16 -14.04
C ASP A 156 -8.80 17.29 -14.63
N CYS A 157 -9.46 18.37 -15.02
CA CYS A 157 -8.83 19.45 -15.77
C CYS A 157 -7.82 20.23 -14.92
N ASN A 158 -8.03 20.29 -13.60
CA ASN A 158 -7.16 21.00 -12.65
C ASN A 158 -6.06 20.10 -12.04
N ASN A 159 -6.09 18.80 -12.33
CA ASN A 159 -5.16 17.76 -11.85
C ASN A 159 -5.11 17.66 -10.32
N ASN A 160 -6.23 17.86 -9.63
CA ASN A 160 -6.30 17.77 -8.17
C ASN A 160 -6.54 16.33 -7.65
N GLY A 161 -6.77 15.36 -8.56
CA GLY A 161 -7.02 13.96 -8.26
C GLY A 161 -8.49 13.60 -8.05
N THR A 162 -9.40 14.57 -8.13
CA THR A 162 -10.85 14.41 -8.10
C THR A 162 -11.38 14.66 -9.51
N LEU A 163 -12.34 13.87 -9.98
CA LEU A 163 -12.90 14.12 -11.30
C LEU A 163 -13.76 15.39 -11.29
N ASP A 164 -13.77 16.12 -12.40
CA ASP A 164 -14.60 17.33 -12.59
C ASP A 164 -16.07 17.02 -12.26
N SER A 165 -16.57 15.86 -12.70
CA SER A 165 -17.93 15.39 -12.36
C SER A 165 -18.19 15.24 -10.86
N CYS A 166 -17.19 14.85 -10.07
CA CYS A 166 -17.26 14.77 -8.62
C CYS A 166 -17.24 16.15 -7.98
N GLU A 167 -16.41 17.06 -8.50
CA GLU A 167 -16.35 18.45 -8.04
C GLU A 167 -17.68 19.17 -8.28
N ILE A 168 -18.28 18.97 -9.46
CA ILE A 168 -19.60 19.49 -9.83
C ILE A 168 -20.66 18.96 -8.87
N ALA A 169 -20.65 17.65 -8.58
CA ALA A 169 -21.53 17.06 -7.57
C ALA A 169 -21.29 17.64 -6.16
N GLY A 170 -20.05 18.03 -5.86
CA GLY A 170 -19.64 18.75 -4.64
C GLY A 170 -20.00 20.23 -4.61
N GLY A 171 -20.49 20.80 -5.72
CA GLY A 171 -20.94 22.19 -5.84
C GLY A 171 -20.01 23.12 -6.62
N ALA A 172 -19.03 22.59 -7.35
CA ALA A 172 -18.30 23.37 -8.35
C ALA A 172 -19.25 23.91 -9.43
N GLN A 173 -18.86 25.01 -10.08
CA GLN A 173 -19.66 25.60 -11.16
C GLN A 173 -19.38 24.87 -12.46
N ASP A 174 -20.46 24.54 -13.17
CA ASP A 174 -20.51 23.99 -14.53
C ASP A 174 -21.77 24.60 -15.16
N LYS A 175 -21.65 25.81 -15.71
CA LYS A 175 -22.80 26.61 -16.14
C LYS A 175 -23.34 26.19 -17.50
N ASP A 176 -22.48 25.71 -18.39
CA ASP A 176 -22.84 25.23 -19.72
C ASP A 176 -23.16 23.72 -19.76
N ALA A 177 -22.89 23.01 -18.66
CA ALA A 177 -23.23 21.61 -18.43
C ALA A 177 -22.48 20.65 -19.35
N ASP A 178 -21.22 20.96 -19.68
CA ASP A 178 -20.38 20.15 -20.54
C ASP A 178 -19.58 19.07 -19.77
N GLY A 179 -19.57 19.16 -18.44
CA GLY A 179 -18.91 18.22 -17.53
C GLY A 179 -17.50 18.60 -17.13
N VAL A 180 -16.99 19.74 -17.60
CA VAL A 180 -15.78 20.40 -17.12
C VAL A 180 -16.19 21.49 -16.12
N ILE A 181 -15.35 21.77 -15.11
CA ILE A 181 -15.64 22.87 -14.19
C ILE A 181 -15.29 24.23 -14.83
N ASP A 182 -16.16 25.23 -14.63
CA ASP A 182 -15.98 26.61 -15.09
C ASP A 182 -14.60 27.18 -14.70
N GLU A 183 -14.04 26.76 -13.55
CA GLU A 183 -12.73 27.21 -13.07
C GLU A 183 -11.60 26.85 -14.05
N CYS A 184 -11.66 25.68 -14.67
CA CYS A 184 -10.66 25.25 -15.65
C CYS A 184 -10.79 25.99 -16.98
N GLU A 185 -12.02 26.18 -17.44
CA GLU A 185 -12.31 26.91 -18.68
C GLU A 185 -11.89 28.38 -18.55
N TYR A 186 -12.28 29.03 -17.45
CA TYR A 186 -11.82 30.38 -17.12
C TYR A 186 -10.30 30.46 -16.97
N GLY A 187 -9.68 29.46 -16.35
CA GLY A 187 -8.22 29.39 -16.19
C GLY A 187 -7.47 29.27 -17.52
N ARG A 188 -8.10 28.70 -18.55
CA ARG A 188 -7.52 28.64 -19.90
C ARG A 188 -7.90 29.83 -20.76
N GLY A 189 -9.00 30.50 -20.44
CA GLY A 189 -9.46 31.74 -21.06
C GLY A 189 -10.69 31.60 -21.94
N ASP A 190 -11.49 30.54 -21.76
CA ASP A 190 -12.84 30.45 -22.32
C ASP A 190 -13.80 31.05 -21.28
N PHE A 191 -14.09 32.34 -21.40
CA PHE A 191 -14.86 33.07 -20.39
C PHE A 191 -16.36 33.01 -20.63
N ASN A 192 -16.76 32.76 -21.87
CA ASN A 192 -18.16 32.66 -22.26
C ASN A 192 -18.69 31.23 -22.27
N LEU A 193 -17.83 30.23 -22.01
CA LEU A 193 -18.15 28.81 -21.88
C LEU A 193 -18.79 28.28 -23.17
N ASP A 194 -18.11 28.53 -24.30
CA ASP A 194 -18.56 28.07 -25.63
C ASP A 194 -17.66 27.01 -26.28
N GLY A 195 -16.64 26.56 -25.54
CA GLY A 195 -15.64 25.58 -25.93
C GLY A 195 -14.55 26.15 -26.85
N GLN A 196 -14.47 27.48 -27.04
CA GLN A 196 -13.50 28.11 -27.91
C GLN A 196 -12.93 29.40 -27.33
N ILE A 197 -11.61 29.45 -27.21
CA ILE A 197 -10.86 30.66 -26.86
C ILE A 197 -10.73 31.52 -28.11
N SER A 198 -11.58 32.54 -28.20
CA SER A 198 -11.85 33.29 -29.42
C SER A 198 -11.89 34.81 -29.20
N ALA A 199 -12.33 35.54 -30.24
CA ALA A 199 -12.50 36.98 -30.16
C ALA A 199 -13.62 37.40 -29.18
N ALA A 200 -14.53 36.49 -28.85
CA ALA A 200 -15.54 36.72 -27.81
C ALA A 200 -14.87 36.83 -26.43
N ASP A 201 -14.00 35.88 -26.09
CA ASP A 201 -13.25 35.83 -24.83
C ASP A 201 -12.27 36.98 -24.71
N LEU A 202 -11.62 37.34 -25.81
CA LEU A 202 -10.78 38.53 -25.86
C LEU A 202 -11.58 39.80 -25.54
N ALA A 203 -12.81 39.91 -26.03
CA ALA A 203 -13.66 41.05 -25.72
C ALA A 203 -14.04 41.06 -24.24
N GLU A 204 -14.29 39.90 -23.63
CA GLU A 204 -14.51 39.76 -22.19
C GLU A 204 -13.28 40.16 -21.37
N LEU A 205 -12.10 39.65 -21.71
CA LEU A 205 -10.84 40.01 -21.06
C LEU A 205 -10.58 41.52 -21.12
N LEU A 206 -10.76 42.13 -22.30
CA LEU A 206 -10.57 43.56 -22.50
C LEU A 206 -11.63 44.40 -21.75
N SER A 207 -12.81 43.84 -21.47
CA SER A 207 -13.83 44.49 -20.63
C SER A 207 -13.38 44.62 -19.16
N LEU A 208 -12.48 43.73 -18.73
CA LEU A 208 -11.89 43.70 -17.38
C LEU A 208 -10.51 44.36 -17.32
N TRP A 209 -10.07 45.03 -18.39
CA TRP A 209 -8.71 45.58 -18.46
C TRP A 209 -8.37 46.56 -17.33
N GLY A 210 -7.28 46.29 -16.61
CA GLY A 210 -6.83 47.06 -15.46
C GLY A 210 -7.66 46.88 -14.20
N PHE A 211 -8.60 45.93 -14.19
CA PHE A 211 -9.37 45.58 -13.00
C PHE A 211 -8.47 44.84 -12.00
N ILE A 212 -8.52 45.26 -10.73
CA ILE A 212 -7.73 44.65 -9.64
C ILE A 212 -8.63 43.66 -8.88
N ASN A 213 -8.13 42.45 -8.65
CA ASN A 213 -8.90 41.31 -8.11
C ASN A 213 -10.18 41.02 -8.93
N PRO A 214 -10.06 40.77 -10.24
CA PRO A 214 -11.21 40.45 -11.07
C PRO A 214 -11.80 39.09 -10.69
N PRO A 215 -13.09 38.83 -10.98
CA PRO A 215 -13.69 37.52 -10.76
C PRO A 215 -13.15 36.43 -11.71
N TYR A 216 -12.64 36.81 -12.89
CA TYR A 216 -12.00 35.96 -13.89
C TYR A 216 -11.09 36.82 -14.79
N GLY A 217 -10.28 36.21 -15.66
CA GLY A 217 -9.44 36.93 -16.62
C GLY A 217 -8.07 37.41 -16.10
N ASP A 218 -7.78 37.22 -14.82
CA ASP A 218 -6.40 37.26 -14.28
C ASP A 218 -5.79 35.86 -14.41
N LEU A 219 -5.21 35.58 -15.57
CA LEU A 219 -4.71 34.26 -15.96
C LEU A 219 -3.32 33.96 -15.37
N ASN A 220 -2.55 35.00 -15.05
CA ASN A 220 -1.22 34.84 -14.43
C ASN A 220 -1.25 34.94 -12.90
N HIS A 221 -2.42 35.22 -12.31
CA HIS A 221 -2.67 35.37 -10.89
C HIS A 221 -1.85 36.50 -10.22
N ASP A 222 -1.59 37.60 -10.94
CA ASP A 222 -0.91 38.78 -10.40
C ASP A 222 -1.87 39.83 -9.80
N ASN A 223 -3.16 39.50 -9.76
CA ASN A 223 -4.29 40.29 -9.27
C ASN A 223 -4.67 41.47 -10.16
N ILE A 224 -4.17 41.58 -11.40
CA ILE A 224 -4.58 42.63 -12.33
C ILE A 224 -4.68 42.12 -13.77
N VAL A 225 -5.81 42.36 -14.44
CA VAL A 225 -5.92 42.05 -15.87
C VAL A 225 -5.08 43.03 -16.70
N ALA A 226 -4.01 42.53 -17.32
CA ALA A 226 -3.08 43.34 -18.08
C ALA A 226 -2.52 42.60 -19.31
N GLY A 227 -1.44 43.14 -19.86
CA GLY A 227 -0.78 42.59 -21.05
C GLY A 227 -0.25 41.16 -20.88
N ALA A 228 0.00 40.74 -19.64
CA ALA A 228 0.43 39.38 -19.35
C ALA A 228 -0.72 38.38 -19.56
N ASP A 229 -1.92 38.68 -19.07
CA ASP A 229 -3.12 37.85 -19.26
C ASP A 229 -3.52 37.78 -20.73
N LEU A 230 -3.45 38.91 -21.43
CA LEU A 230 -3.68 38.93 -22.88
C LEU A 230 -2.70 38.01 -23.63
N ALA A 231 -1.42 38.02 -23.24
CA ALA A 231 -0.44 37.14 -23.85
C ALA A 231 -0.76 35.66 -23.57
N MET A 232 -1.26 35.33 -22.38
CA MET A 232 -1.68 33.97 -22.03
C MET A 232 -2.94 33.55 -22.81
N LEU A 233 -3.97 34.39 -22.85
CA LEU A 233 -5.20 34.14 -23.62
C LEU A 233 -4.87 33.87 -25.10
N LEU A 234 -4.05 34.73 -25.71
CA LEU A 234 -3.63 34.57 -27.11
C LEU A 234 -2.75 33.33 -27.33
N SER A 235 -2.03 32.86 -26.31
CA SER A 235 -1.25 31.62 -26.39
C SER A 235 -2.14 30.38 -26.37
N ASN A 236 -3.34 30.48 -25.79
CA ASN A 236 -4.32 29.40 -25.71
C ASN A 236 -5.37 29.44 -26.84
N TRP A 237 -5.23 30.36 -27.80
CA TRP A 237 -6.23 30.61 -28.84
C TRP A 237 -6.62 29.36 -29.64
N GLY A 238 -7.92 29.15 -29.81
CA GLY A 238 -8.47 28.00 -30.53
C GLY A 238 -9.42 27.18 -29.67
N PRO A 239 -9.68 25.92 -30.02
CA PRO A 239 -10.57 25.08 -29.25
C PRO A 239 -10.00 24.84 -27.84
N TYR A 240 -10.91 24.78 -26.87
CA TYR A 240 -10.64 24.22 -25.56
C TYR A 240 -10.36 22.72 -25.67
#